data_AF-A0A257LHI5-F1
#
_entry.id   AF-A0A257LHI5-F1
#
_cell.length_a   1.000
_cell.length_b   1.000
_cell.length_c   1.000
_cell.angle_alpha   90.00
_cell.angle_beta   90.00
_cell.angle_gamma   90.00
#
_symmetry.space_group_name_H-M   'P 1'
#
loop_
_entity.id
_entity.type
_entity.pdbx_description
1 polymer ?
#
loop_
_entity_poly.entity_id
_entity_poly.type
_entity_poly.pdbx_seq_one_letter_code
_entity_poly.pdbx_strand_id
1 'polypeptide(L)'
;MNIQSIGIISEDAVQRGLATVAASLERLVKKDKLTAEAKAAALARIQGSTDYASLVPTQLVIEAATENEGLKRKILAQLDALLPAETLVATNTSSISITKLAAATQRPDRFIGMHFFNPVPMMALVEVIRGLQTSDATHDAVHAMAVRLSKTPITV
;
A
#
# COMPACT_ATOMS: atom_id res chain seq x y z
N MET A 1 -4.02 13.10 -4.33
CA MET A 1 -4.40 11.85 -3.63
C MET A 1 -4.66 12.09 -2.15
N ASN A 2 -5.91 11.95 -1.70
CA ASN A 2 -6.22 11.84 -0.27
C ASN A 2 -5.78 10.45 0.22
N ILE A 3 -5.25 10.36 1.44
CA ILE A 3 -4.77 9.09 2.01
C ILE A 3 -5.91 8.49 2.84
N GLN A 4 -6.48 7.41 2.34
CA GLN A 4 -7.34 6.51 3.10
C GLN A 4 -6.72 5.11 2.99
N SER A 5 -6.56 4.44 4.12
CA SER A 5 -6.03 3.08 4.17
C SER A 5 -7.18 2.11 4.39
N ILE A 6 -7.31 1.15 3.47
CA ILE A 6 -8.31 0.08 3.53
C ILE A 6 -7.58 -1.26 3.49
N GLY A 7 -7.73 -2.08 4.52
CA GLY A 7 -7.22 -3.44 4.56
C GLY A 7 -8.34 -4.44 4.28
N ILE A 8 -8.09 -5.47 3.45
CA ILE A 8 -9.08 -6.48 3.03
C ILE A 8 -8.52 -7.89 3.20
N ILE A 9 -9.03 -8.64 4.16
CA ILE A 9 -8.82 -10.09 4.30
C ILE A 9 -10.08 -10.71 4.96
N SER A 10 -10.04 -10.93 6.27
CA SER A 10 -11.14 -11.41 7.10
C SER A 10 -11.37 -10.42 8.23
N GLU A 11 -12.56 -10.43 8.82
CA GLU A 11 -12.89 -9.51 9.91
C GLU A 11 -11.86 -9.58 11.03
N ASP A 12 -11.48 -10.80 11.44
CA ASP A 12 -10.44 -10.99 12.46
C ASP A 12 -9.08 -10.38 12.08
N ALA A 13 -8.67 -10.51 10.81
CA ALA A 13 -7.41 -9.94 10.34
C ALA A 13 -7.46 -8.41 10.30
N VAL A 14 -8.59 -7.85 9.88
CA VAL A 14 -8.85 -6.41 9.88
C VAL A 14 -8.78 -5.86 11.30
N GLN A 15 -9.49 -6.46 12.24
CA GLN A 15 -9.49 -6.03 13.64
C GLN A 15 -8.11 -6.13 14.27
N ARG A 16 -7.35 -7.20 14.01
CA ARG A 16 -5.95 -7.31 14.45
C ARG A 16 -5.06 -6.22 13.86
N GLY A 17 -5.22 -5.89 12.58
CA GLY A 17 -4.50 -4.81 11.93
C GLY A 17 -4.78 -3.46 12.57
N LEU A 18 -6.06 -3.12 12.74
CA LEU A 18 -6.50 -1.88 13.40
C LEU A 18 -5.98 -1.78 14.85
N ALA A 19 -6.07 -2.87 15.61
CA ALA A 19 -5.54 -2.93 16.97
C ALA A 19 -4.03 -2.72 17.01
N THR A 20 -3.28 -3.31 16.06
CA THR A 20 -1.83 -3.13 15.94
C THR A 20 -1.46 -1.68 15.66
N VAL A 21 -2.18 -1.02 14.75
CA VAL A 21 -1.97 0.40 14.45
C VAL A 21 -2.28 1.26 15.69
N ALA A 22 -3.41 1.04 16.35
CA ALA A 22 -3.79 1.77 17.55
C ALA A 22 -2.76 1.62 18.67
N ALA A 23 -2.24 0.40 18.90
CA ALA A 23 -1.19 0.14 19.87
C ALA A 23 0.15 0.79 19.49
N SER A 24 0.50 0.82 18.21
CA SER A 24 1.71 1.48 17.71
C SER A 24 1.64 3.00 17.95
N LEU A 25 0.52 3.64 17.60
CA LEU A 25 0.30 5.06 17.85
C LEU A 25 0.27 5.40 19.34
N GLU A 26 -0.34 4.54 20.17
CA GLU A 26 -0.33 4.69 21.63
C GLU A 26 1.09 4.70 22.20
N ARG A 27 1.99 3.85 21.68
CA ARG A 27 3.40 3.87 22.09
C ARG A 27 4.11 5.16 21.71
N LEU A 28 3.70 5.84 20.64
CA LEU A 28 4.24 7.15 20.26
C LEU A 28 3.71 8.27 21.16
N VAL A 29 2.44 8.19 21.57
CA VAL A 29 1.86 9.12 22.56
C VAL A 29 2.58 9.01 23.89
N LYS A 30 2.79 7.79 24.41
CA LYS A 30 3.54 7.55 25.66
C LYS A 30 5.00 8.00 25.63
N LYS A 31 5.55 8.26 24.44
CA LYS A 31 6.92 8.76 24.23
C LYS A 31 6.94 10.25 23.90
N ASP A 32 5.82 10.95 24.05
CA ASP A 32 5.63 12.37 23.71
C ASP A 32 5.99 12.70 22.25
N LYS A 33 5.93 11.71 21.35
CA LYS A 33 6.20 11.87 19.91
C LYS A 33 4.94 12.15 19.09
N LEU A 34 3.76 12.04 19.70
CA LEU A 34 2.46 12.22 19.07
C LEU A 34 1.45 12.67 20.14
N THR A 35 0.54 13.59 19.82
CA THR A 35 -0.53 13.96 20.75
C THR A 35 -1.69 12.97 20.70
N ALA A 36 -2.54 12.94 21.73
CA ALA A 36 -3.73 12.10 21.75
C ALA A 36 -4.71 12.48 20.63
N GLU A 37 -4.83 13.76 20.32
CA GLU A 37 -5.66 14.30 19.24
C GLU A 37 -5.13 13.87 17.87
N ALA A 38 -3.80 13.94 17.68
CA ALA A 38 -3.16 13.50 16.45
C ALA A 38 -3.32 11.98 16.24
N LYS A 39 -3.24 11.18 17.32
CA LYS A 39 -3.57 9.75 17.29
C LYS A 39 -5.02 9.52 16.86
N ALA A 40 -5.99 10.20 17.49
CA ALA A 40 -7.41 10.05 17.16
C ALA A 40 -7.69 10.42 15.70
N ALA A 41 -7.12 11.54 15.23
CA ALA A 41 -7.24 11.97 13.84
C ALA A 41 -6.60 10.97 12.86
N ALA A 42 -5.47 10.35 13.20
CA ALA A 42 -4.85 9.32 12.37
C ALA A 42 -5.74 8.08 12.24
N LEU A 43 -6.27 7.58 13.37
CA LEU A 43 -7.16 6.41 13.38
C LEU A 43 -8.47 6.65 12.62
N ALA A 44 -9.03 7.86 12.69
CA ALA A 44 -10.25 8.23 11.95
C ALA A 44 -10.09 8.18 10.42
N ARG A 45 -8.85 8.15 9.89
CA ARG A 45 -8.57 8.03 8.44
C ARG A 45 -8.40 6.59 7.96
N ILE A 46 -8.38 5.62 8.88
CA ILE A 46 -8.16 4.21 8.58
C ILE A 46 -9.51 3.49 8.67
N GLN A 47 -9.86 2.79 7.59
CA GLN A 47 -11.11 2.05 7.51
C GLN A 47 -10.80 0.57 7.26
N GLY A 48 -11.35 -0.31 8.07
CA GLY A 48 -11.29 -1.75 7.81
C GLY A 48 -12.38 -2.16 6.83
N SER A 49 -12.09 -3.14 5.96
CA SER A 49 -13.11 -3.72 5.08
C SER A 49 -12.83 -5.20 4.84
N THR A 50 -13.85 -5.97 4.48
CA THR A 50 -13.69 -7.33 3.93
C THR A 50 -14.15 -7.42 2.49
N ASP A 51 -14.66 -6.31 1.94
CA ASP A 51 -15.18 -6.21 0.58
C ASP A 51 -14.20 -5.46 -0.32
N TYR A 52 -13.78 -6.11 -1.39
CA TYR A 52 -12.92 -5.50 -2.41
C TYR A 52 -13.55 -4.28 -3.07
N ALA A 53 -14.89 -4.20 -3.16
CA ALA A 53 -15.58 -3.06 -3.76
C ALA A 53 -15.28 -1.73 -3.04
N SER A 54 -14.89 -1.78 -1.77
CA SER A 54 -14.44 -0.61 -1.01
C SER A 54 -13.17 0.05 -1.57
N LEU A 55 -12.40 -0.64 -2.43
CA LEU A 55 -11.19 -0.10 -3.08
C LEU A 55 -11.47 0.71 -4.34
N VAL A 56 -12.65 0.56 -4.96
CA VAL A 56 -13.02 1.26 -6.21
C VAL A 56 -12.76 2.78 -6.18
N PRO A 57 -13.09 3.53 -5.10
CA PRO A 57 -12.84 4.98 -5.08
C PRO A 57 -11.36 5.38 -4.87
N THR A 58 -10.45 4.40 -4.72
CA THR A 58 -9.03 4.68 -4.40
C THR A 58 -8.21 5.01 -5.65
N GLN A 59 -7.25 5.92 -5.49
CA GLN A 59 -6.33 6.33 -6.56
C GLN A 59 -5.07 5.45 -6.62
N LEU A 60 -4.71 4.82 -5.49
CA LEU A 60 -3.55 3.95 -5.35
C LEU A 60 -3.89 2.81 -4.38
N VAL A 61 -3.68 1.57 -4.82
CA VAL A 61 -3.78 0.36 -3.99
C VAL A 61 -2.38 -0.22 -3.79
N ILE A 62 -2.02 -0.58 -2.55
CA ILE A 62 -0.74 -1.23 -2.23
C ILE A 62 -1.03 -2.65 -1.74
N GLU A 63 -0.66 -3.64 -2.54
CA GLU A 63 -0.74 -5.06 -2.21
C GLU A 63 0.39 -5.44 -1.25
N ALA A 64 0.04 -5.92 -0.05
CA ALA A 64 1.00 -6.32 1.00
C ALA A 64 0.62 -7.65 1.66
N ALA A 65 0.02 -8.57 0.90
CA ALA A 65 -0.28 -9.92 1.33
C ALA A 65 1.00 -10.77 1.47
N THR A 66 0.84 -11.99 1.99
CA THR A 66 1.91 -12.97 2.15
C THR A 66 2.75 -13.11 0.89
N GLU A 67 4.07 -13.24 1.10
CA GLU A 67 5.05 -13.39 0.02
C GLU A 67 4.92 -14.75 -0.68
N ASN A 68 3.90 -14.87 -1.52
CA ASN A 68 3.57 -16.04 -2.32
C ASN A 68 3.11 -15.57 -3.70
N GLU A 69 3.84 -15.95 -4.75
CA GLU A 69 3.58 -15.48 -6.11
C GLU A 69 2.17 -15.83 -6.59
N GLY A 70 1.72 -17.06 -6.38
CA GLY A 70 0.38 -17.51 -6.82
C GLY A 70 -0.74 -16.72 -6.14
N LEU A 71 -0.62 -16.49 -4.83
CA LEU A 71 -1.58 -15.69 -4.07
C LEU A 71 -1.60 -14.23 -4.56
N LYS A 72 -0.43 -13.60 -4.69
CA LYS A 72 -0.34 -12.21 -5.17
C LYS A 72 -0.92 -12.06 -6.56
N ARG A 73 -0.59 -12.95 -7.50
CA ARG A 73 -1.16 -12.93 -8.85
C ARG A 73 -2.68 -13.07 -8.83
N LYS A 74 -3.25 -13.90 -7.95
CA LYS A 74 -4.71 -14.01 -7.78
C LYS A 74 -5.32 -12.71 -7.26
N ILE A 75 -4.73 -12.10 -6.25
CA ILE A 75 -5.18 -10.80 -5.70
C ILE A 75 -5.11 -9.73 -6.79
N LEU A 76 -3.99 -9.65 -7.51
CA LEU A 76 -3.77 -8.65 -8.56
C LEU A 76 -4.77 -8.79 -9.72
N ALA A 77 -5.09 -10.01 -10.15
CA ALA A 77 -6.11 -10.25 -11.17
C ALA A 77 -7.53 -9.83 -10.69
N GLN A 78 -7.85 -10.04 -9.41
CA GLN A 78 -9.11 -9.57 -8.83
C GLN A 78 -9.18 -8.04 -8.75
N LEU A 79 -8.09 -7.39 -8.35
CA LEU A 79 -7.98 -5.94 -8.34
C LEU A 79 -8.11 -5.36 -9.75
N ASP A 80 -7.46 -5.96 -10.73
CA ASP A 80 -7.47 -5.48 -12.12
C ASP A 80 -8.87 -5.48 -12.74
N ALA A 81 -9.67 -6.51 -12.45
CA ALA A 81 -11.05 -6.63 -12.92
C ALA A 81 -12.02 -5.66 -12.22
N LEU A 82 -11.69 -5.20 -11.01
CA LEU A 82 -12.57 -4.38 -10.18
C LEU A 82 -12.25 -2.89 -10.25
N LEU A 83 -10.98 -2.53 -10.26
CA LEU A 83 -10.54 -1.15 -10.10
C LEU A 83 -10.72 -0.35 -11.41
N PRO A 84 -11.12 0.94 -11.33
CA PRO A 84 -11.13 1.83 -12.48
C PRO A 84 -9.79 1.85 -13.21
N ALA A 85 -9.78 2.00 -14.54
CA ALA A 85 -8.58 1.87 -15.37
C ALA A 85 -7.45 2.85 -14.96
N GLU A 86 -7.81 3.99 -14.37
CA GLU A 86 -6.89 5.02 -13.90
C GLU A 86 -6.18 4.68 -12.59
N THR A 87 -6.70 3.77 -11.77
CA THR A 87 -6.15 3.41 -10.46
C THR A 87 -4.76 2.79 -10.60
N LEU A 88 -3.80 3.33 -9.84
CA LEU A 88 -2.45 2.78 -9.73
C LEU A 88 -2.44 1.58 -8.78
N VAL A 89 -1.68 0.54 -9.15
CA VAL A 89 -1.52 -0.65 -8.31
C VAL A 89 -0.04 -0.81 -8.01
N ALA A 90 0.29 -0.83 -6.72
CA ALA A 90 1.62 -1.11 -6.25
C ALA A 90 1.64 -2.43 -5.46
N THR A 91 2.80 -3.08 -5.38
CA THR A 91 3.04 -4.21 -4.49
C THR A 91 4.22 -3.94 -3.56
N ASN A 92 4.12 -4.36 -2.31
CA ASN A 92 5.18 -4.31 -1.29
C ASN A 92 6.06 -5.58 -1.31
N THR A 93 6.01 -6.41 -2.35
CA THR A 93 6.86 -7.60 -2.45
C THR A 93 8.35 -7.23 -2.30
N SER A 94 9.11 -8.09 -1.62
CA SER A 94 10.55 -7.90 -1.41
C SER A 94 11.39 -8.77 -2.36
N SER A 95 10.79 -9.79 -2.98
CA SER A 95 11.55 -10.84 -3.69
C SER A 95 10.96 -11.26 -5.03
N ILE A 96 9.69 -10.96 -5.30
CA ILE A 96 9.01 -11.39 -6.52
C ILE A 96 9.18 -10.32 -7.59
N SER A 97 9.49 -10.74 -8.82
CA SER A 97 9.67 -9.82 -9.95
C SER A 97 8.41 -8.99 -10.21
N ILE A 98 8.57 -7.65 -10.23
CA ILE A 98 7.51 -6.70 -10.57
C ILE A 98 6.97 -6.98 -11.98
N THR A 99 7.84 -7.25 -12.95
CA THR A 99 7.44 -7.62 -14.32
C THR A 99 6.58 -8.89 -14.35
N LYS A 100 6.91 -9.92 -13.55
CA LYS A 100 6.11 -11.15 -13.49
C LYS A 100 4.74 -10.92 -12.85
N LEU A 101 4.68 -10.11 -11.80
CA LEU A 101 3.41 -9.76 -11.15
C LEU A 101 2.53 -8.88 -12.03
N ALA A 102 3.14 -7.93 -12.76
CA ALA A 102 2.43 -7.06 -13.70
C ALA A 102 1.69 -7.85 -14.79
N ALA A 103 2.25 -8.99 -15.22
CA ALA A 103 1.64 -9.88 -16.21
C ALA A 103 0.35 -10.57 -15.75
N ALA A 104 -0.04 -10.43 -14.47
CA ALA A 104 -1.35 -10.85 -13.97
C ALA A 104 -2.45 -9.77 -14.13
N THR A 105 -2.12 -8.63 -14.74
CA THR A 105 -3.00 -7.47 -14.90
C THR A 105 -3.03 -6.99 -16.35
N GLN A 106 -4.11 -6.33 -16.74
CA GLN A 106 -4.27 -5.67 -18.04
C GLN A 106 -3.76 -4.22 -18.04
N ARG A 107 -3.16 -3.75 -16.93
CA ARG A 107 -2.63 -2.40 -16.72
C ARG A 107 -1.15 -2.35 -16.34
N PRO A 108 -0.25 -3.07 -17.05
CA PRO A 108 1.14 -3.20 -16.62
C PRO A 108 1.91 -1.85 -16.64
N ASP A 109 1.41 -0.84 -17.35
CA ASP A 109 1.91 0.54 -17.33
C ASP A 109 1.58 1.30 -16.03
N ARG A 110 0.55 0.85 -15.30
CA ARG A 110 0.06 1.37 -14.00
C ARG A 110 0.39 0.48 -12.81
N PHE A 111 1.23 -0.52 -13.03
CA PHE A 111 1.72 -1.43 -12.01
C PHE A 111 3.16 -1.12 -11.63
N ILE A 112 3.50 -1.14 -10.34
CA ILE A 112 4.84 -0.82 -9.84
C ILE A 112 5.16 -1.51 -8.49
N GLY A 113 6.45 -1.66 -8.15
CA GLY A 113 6.85 -1.99 -6.79
C GLY A 113 6.92 -0.75 -5.91
N MET A 114 6.39 -0.83 -4.69
CA MET A 114 6.53 0.18 -3.64
C MET A 114 6.90 -0.52 -2.34
N HIS A 115 8.19 -0.82 -2.19
CA HIS A 115 8.69 -1.67 -1.13
C HIS A 115 9.10 -0.84 0.10
N PHE A 116 8.41 -1.09 1.21
CA PHE A 116 8.66 -0.48 2.51
C PHE A 116 9.49 -1.41 3.40
N PHE A 117 10.40 -0.81 4.17
CA PHE A 117 11.23 -1.53 5.13
C PHE A 117 10.59 -1.57 6.51
N ASN A 118 10.71 -2.70 7.21
CA ASN A 118 10.14 -2.87 8.55
C ASN A 118 11.11 -2.40 9.65
N PRO A 119 10.62 -1.70 10.70
CA PRO A 119 9.24 -1.24 10.89
C PRO A 119 8.88 -0.02 10.04
N VAL A 120 7.78 -0.09 9.28
CA VAL A 120 7.40 0.93 8.27
C VAL A 120 7.37 2.37 8.81
N PRO A 121 6.81 2.69 10.00
CA PRO A 121 6.80 4.07 10.49
C PRO A 121 8.20 4.62 10.82
N MET A 122 9.17 3.75 11.10
CA MET A 122 10.51 4.12 11.56
C MET A 122 11.53 4.21 10.41
N MET A 123 11.35 3.41 9.36
CA MET A 123 12.28 3.37 8.24
C MET A 123 12.02 4.51 7.26
N ALA A 124 13.06 5.24 6.86
CA ALA A 124 12.93 6.37 5.94
C ALA A 124 12.84 5.92 4.47
N LEU A 125 13.52 4.83 4.10
CA LEU A 125 13.66 4.36 2.73
C LEU A 125 12.37 3.71 2.20
N VAL A 126 12.05 3.97 0.94
CA VAL A 126 11.10 3.20 0.13
C VAL A 126 11.75 2.94 -1.22
N GLU A 127 11.70 1.71 -1.71
CA GLU A 127 12.12 1.39 -3.06
C GLU A 127 10.92 1.49 -4.02
N VAL A 128 11.10 2.27 -5.08
CA VAL A 128 10.13 2.44 -6.17
C VAL A 128 10.66 1.66 -7.37
N ILE A 129 10.15 0.44 -7.54
CA ILE A 129 10.75 -0.57 -8.43
C ILE A 129 9.94 -0.66 -9.72
N ARG A 130 10.59 -0.41 -10.87
CA ARG A 130 9.90 -0.44 -12.16
C ARG A 130 9.80 -1.86 -12.70
N GLY A 131 8.62 -2.23 -13.17
CA GLY A 131 8.46 -3.36 -14.09
C GLY A 131 8.80 -2.95 -15.52
N LEU A 132 8.94 -3.92 -16.42
CA LEU A 132 9.32 -3.69 -17.82
C LEU A 132 8.42 -2.67 -18.54
N GLN A 133 7.13 -2.65 -18.20
CA GLN A 133 6.14 -1.79 -18.85
C GLN A 133 5.72 -0.60 -18.00
N THR A 134 6.22 -0.46 -16.76
CA THR A 134 5.83 0.62 -15.85
C THR A 134 6.13 1.99 -16.49
N SER A 135 5.08 2.81 -16.66
CA SER A 135 5.22 4.13 -17.26
C SER A 135 5.93 5.11 -16.34
N ASP A 136 6.52 6.16 -16.93
CA ASP A 136 7.11 7.26 -16.17
C ASP A 136 6.06 7.97 -15.29
N ALA A 137 4.84 8.15 -15.80
CA ALA A 137 3.75 8.76 -15.05
C ALA A 137 3.40 7.97 -13.77
N THR A 138 3.38 6.62 -13.85
CA THR A 138 3.16 5.76 -12.69
C THR A 138 4.31 5.86 -11.69
N HIS A 139 5.54 5.81 -12.18
CA HIS A 139 6.73 5.98 -11.37
C HIS A 139 6.70 7.31 -10.61
N ASP A 140 6.47 8.42 -11.31
CA ASP A 140 6.50 9.76 -10.74
C ASP A 140 5.38 9.97 -9.72
N ALA A 141 4.19 9.44 -10.00
CA ALA A 141 3.06 9.49 -9.06
C ALA A 141 3.36 8.73 -7.75
N VAL A 142 3.97 7.54 -7.84
CA VAL A 142 4.33 6.75 -6.65
C VAL A 142 5.53 7.33 -5.91
N HIS A 143 6.52 7.86 -6.63
CA HIS A 143 7.63 8.60 -6.03
C HIS A 143 7.12 9.83 -5.26
N ALA A 144 6.25 10.64 -5.88
CA ALA A 144 5.63 11.79 -5.21
C ALA A 144 4.78 11.36 -4.00
N MET A 145 4.10 10.21 -4.07
CA MET A 145 3.40 9.65 -2.91
C MET A 145 4.35 9.28 -1.77
N ALA A 146 5.47 8.61 -2.05
CA ALA A 146 6.46 8.27 -1.04
C ALA A 146 7.00 9.52 -0.33
N VAL A 147 7.32 10.58 -1.08
CA VAL A 147 7.73 11.88 -0.51
C VAL A 147 6.64 12.47 0.38
N ARG A 148 5.36 12.43 -0.04
CA ARG A 148 4.23 12.90 0.78
C ARG A 148 4.02 12.09 2.06
N LEU A 149 4.48 10.85 2.10
CA LEU A 149 4.52 10.00 3.30
C LEU A 149 5.76 10.27 4.18
N SER A 150 6.52 11.32 3.88
CA SER A 150 7.80 11.66 4.53
C SER A 150 8.82 10.52 4.44
N LYS A 151 8.83 9.80 3.31
CA LYS A 151 9.82 8.79 2.96
C LYS A 151 10.84 9.35 1.97
N THR A 152 11.98 8.69 1.90
CA THR A 152 13.02 8.91 0.90
C THR A 152 12.91 7.80 -0.15
N PRO A 153 12.23 8.03 -1.27
CA PRO A 153 12.17 7.04 -2.34
C PRO A 153 13.52 6.91 -3.05
N ILE A 154 13.84 5.70 -3.50
CA ILE A 154 14.88 5.43 -4.49
C ILE A 154 14.29 4.62 -5.65
N THR A 155 14.69 4.93 -6.88
CA THR A 155 14.26 4.20 -8.07
C THR A 155 15.14 2.99 -8.30
N VAL A 156 14.52 1.84 -8.56
CA VAL A 156 15.17 0.56 -8.84
C VAL A 156 14.65 -0.03 -10.15
#